data_AF-S3UXB5-F1
#
_entry.id   AF-S3UXB5-F1
#
_cell.length_a   1.000
_cell.length_b   1.000
_cell.length_c   1.000
_cell.angle_alpha   90.00
_cell.angle_beta   90.00
_cell.angle_gamma   90.00
#
_symmetry.space_group_name_H-M   'P 1'
#
loop_
_entity.id
_entity.type
_entity.pdbx_description
1 polymer ?
#
loop_
_entity_poly.entity_id
_entity_poly.type
_entity_poly.pdbx_seq_one_letter_code
_entity_poly.pdbx_strand_id
1 'polypeptide(L)'
;MKDNVARLPSLSEAIAKIFHEMIIEFEEHHPRIYLRLSWNFEASEISHIVEFPEGEYLYVNVEYPNIVDFINAISAPEEKILSSTIEVVCFDSERKHPQELARFVISKPIYESSAVLLARSH
;
A
#
# COMPACT_ATOMS: atom_id res chain seq x y z
N MET A 1 9.69 18.34 5.75
CA MET A 1 10.48 17.19 5.27
C MET A 1 10.21 17.03 3.79
N LYS A 2 11.22 16.77 2.95
CA LYS A 2 10.99 16.43 1.56
C LYS A 2 10.59 14.96 1.55
N ASP A 3 9.32 14.67 1.26
CA ASP A 3 8.91 13.30 0.98
C ASP A 3 9.72 12.81 -0.23
N ASN A 4 10.58 11.82 -0.01
CA ASN A 4 11.35 11.22 -1.10
C ASN A 4 10.40 10.37 -1.94
N VAL A 5 9.85 10.97 -2.99
CA VAL A 5 9.00 10.27 -3.96
C VAL A 5 9.88 9.53 -4.96
N ALA A 6 9.87 8.20 -4.92
CA ALA A 6 10.56 7.35 -5.89
C ALA A 6 9.61 6.96 -7.03
N ARG A 7 10.06 7.09 -8.29
CA ARG A 7 9.33 6.56 -9.45
C ARG A 7 9.80 5.14 -9.73
N LEU A 8 8.86 4.20 -9.78
CA LEU A 8 9.12 2.78 -9.99
C LEU A 8 8.34 2.27 -11.21
N PRO A 9 8.85 1.28 -11.95
CA PRO A 9 8.27 0.82 -13.21
C PRO A 9 7.05 -0.11 -13.01
N SER A 10 6.83 -0.65 -11.80
CA SER A 10 5.71 -1.54 -11.51
C SER A 10 5.25 -1.47 -10.05
N LEU A 11 4.01 -1.93 -9.80
CA LEU A 11 3.52 -2.18 -8.44
C LEU A 11 4.37 -3.22 -7.71
N SER A 12 4.81 -4.27 -8.42
CA SER A 12 5.63 -5.33 -7.83
C SER A 12 6.94 -4.79 -7.28
N GLU A 13 7.62 -3.92 -8.02
CA GLU A 13 8.86 -3.28 -7.54
C GLU A 13 8.63 -2.33 -6.36
N ALA A 14 7.49 -1.65 -6.31
CA ALA A 14 7.12 -0.82 -5.17
C ALA A 14 6.89 -1.66 -3.91
N ILE A 15 6.13 -2.74 -4.00
CA ILE A 15 5.89 -3.65 -2.88
C ILE A 15 7.20 -4.31 -2.42
N ALA A 16 8.04 -4.77 -3.36
CA ALA A 16 9.34 -5.34 -3.04
C ALA A 16 10.25 -4.35 -2.30
N LYS A 17 10.27 -3.08 -2.72
CA LYS A 17 11.03 -2.02 -2.04
C LYS A 17 10.50 -1.74 -0.64
N ILE A 18 9.18 -1.67 -0.45
CA ILE A 18 8.56 -1.50 0.88
C ILE A 18 8.97 -2.65 1.80
N PHE A 19 8.82 -3.89 1.34
CA PHE A 19 9.09 -5.08 2.16
C PHE A 19 10.57 -5.18 2.52
N HIS A 20 11.46 -4.84 1.57
CA HIS A 20 12.89 -4.78 1.83
C HIS A 20 13.25 -3.73 2.91
N GLU A 21 12.66 -2.53 2.85
CA GLU A 21 12.84 -1.50 3.89
C GLU A 21 12.29 -1.98 5.23
N MET A 22 11.11 -2.60 5.24
CA MET A 22 10.52 -3.13 6.46
C MET A 22 11.35 -4.23 7.11
N ILE A 23 11.92 -5.15 6.33
CA ILE A 23 12.78 -6.22 6.86
C ILE A 23 14.04 -5.63 7.51
N ILE A 24 14.67 -4.65 6.86
CA ILE A 24 15.89 -4.01 7.39
C ILE A 24 15.59 -3.23 8.67
N GLU A 25 14.44 -2.55 8.74
CA GLU A 25 14.13 -1.66 9.86
C GLU A 25 13.45 -2.34 11.04
N PHE A 26 12.71 -3.43 10.78
CA PHE A 26 11.84 -4.07 11.77
C PHE A 26 12.18 -5.55 11.99
N GLU A 27 13.41 -5.97 11.66
CA GLU A 27 13.88 -7.37 11.70
C GLU A 27 13.54 -8.08 13.04
N GLU A 28 13.44 -7.33 14.15
CA GLU A 28 13.12 -7.84 15.49
C GLU A 28 11.65 -7.66 15.94
N HIS A 29 10.79 -6.97 15.18
CA HIS A 29 9.49 -6.49 15.67
C HIS A 29 8.24 -7.17 15.05
N HIS A 30 8.43 -8.14 14.15
CA HIS A 30 7.35 -8.83 13.44
C HIS A 30 6.25 -7.87 12.96
N PRO A 31 6.58 -6.83 12.17
CA PRO A 31 5.65 -5.75 11.86
C PRO A 31 4.36 -6.30 11.27
N ARG A 32 3.25 -5.64 11.60
CA ARG A 32 1.95 -5.95 10.99
C ARG A 32 1.61 -4.90 9.95
N ILE A 33 0.93 -5.31 8.89
CA ILE A 33 0.51 -4.39 7.82
C ILE A 33 -0.99 -4.27 7.73
N TYR A 34 -1.41 -3.09 7.32
CA TYR A 34 -2.74 -2.78 6.86
C TYR A 34 -2.61 -2.12 5.48
N LEU A 35 -3.47 -2.54 4.57
CA LEU A 35 -3.54 -2.05 3.20
C LEU A 35 -4.80 -1.22 3.04
N ARG A 36 -4.67 -0.04 2.45
CA ARG A 36 -5.82 0.78 2.02
C ARG A 36 -5.70 1.11 0.55
N LEU A 37 -6.63 0.62 -0.24
CA LEU A 37 -6.73 0.89 -1.66
C LEU A 37 -7.80 1.95 -1.87
N SER A 38 -7.48 2.99 -2.63
CA SER A 38 -8.46 4.01 -3.01
C SER A 38 -8.41 4.27 -4.52
N TRP A 39 -9.57 4.52 -5.10
CA TRP A 39 -9.71 4.94 -6.50
C TRP A 39 -10.37 6.31 -6.57
N ASN A 40 -9.80 7.18 -7.40
CA ASN A 40 -10.37 8.48 -7.75
C ASN A 40 -10.96 8.39 -9.15
N PHE A 41 -12.23 8.73 -9.28
CA PHE A 41 -13.00 8.61 -10.51
C PHE A 41 -13.16 9.97 -11.20
N GLU A 42 -13.42 9.94 -12.51
CA GLU A 42 -13.79 11.17 -13.25
C GLU A 42 -15.07 11.80 -12.68
N ALA A 43 -16.05 10.97 -12.30
CA ALA A 43 -17.25 11.40 -11.58
C ALA A 43 -16.88 11.64 -10.11
N SER A 44 -16.71 12.91 -9.74
CA SER A 44 -16.02 13.37 -8.54
C SER A 44 -16.74 13.09 -7.21
N GLU A 45 -17.82 12.31 -7.22
CA GLU A 45 -18.74 12.16 -6.07
C GLU A 45 -18.55 10.87 -5.28
N ILE A 46 -17.80 9.88 -5.78
CA ILE A 46 -17.61 8.60 -5.09
C ILE A 46 -16.13 8.24 -5.06
N SER A 47 -15.48 8.31 -3.90
CA SER A 47 -14.20 7.64 -3.68
C SER A 47 -14.47 6.22 -3.18
N HIS A 48 -14.05 5.22 -3.95
CA HIS A 48 -14.11 3.83 -3.49
C HIS A 48 -12.85 3.53 -2.67
N ILE A 49 -13.04 2.97 -1.48
CA ILE A 49 -11.96 2.59 -0.56
C ILE A 49 -12.16 1.12 -0.18
N VAL A 50 -11.09 0.34 -0.23
CA VAL A 50 -11.03 -1.02 0.29
C VAL A 50 -9.91 -1.08 1.32
N GLU A 51 -10.22 -1.58 2.51
CA GLU A 51 -9.29 -1.74 3.62
C GLU A 51 -9.05 -3.23 3.88
N PHE A 52 -7.80 -3.63 4.12
CA PHE A 52 -7.46 -5.02 4.37
C PHE A 52 -6.33 -5.21 5.39
N PRO A 53 -6.46 -6.15 6.33
CA PRO A 53 -7.67 -6.92 6.64
C PRO A 53 -8.73 -6.03 7.29
N GLU A 54 -10.01 -6.38 7.09
CA GLU A 54 -11.13 -5.63 7.66
C GLU A 54 -11.06 -5.66 9.19
N GLY A 55 -10.74 -4.53 9.83
CA GLY A 55 -10.66 -4.41 11.28
C GLY A 55 -9.48 -5.12 11.97
N GLU A 56 -8.54 -5.70 11.22
CA GLU A 56 -7.37 -6.43 11.77
C GLU A 56 -6.05 -6.01 11.08
N TYR A 57 -4.96 -6.72 11.37
CA TYR A 57 -3.65 -6.50 10.71
C TYR A 57 -3.05 -7.82 10.21
N LEU A 58 -2.44 -7.83 9.02
CA LEU A 58 -1.71 -8.99 8.49
C LEU A 58 -0.31 -9.08 9.10
N TYR A 59 0.16 -10.31 9.29
CA TYR A 59 1.59 -10.55 9.56
C TYR A 59 2.40 -10.42 8.27
N VAL A 60 3.55 -9.72 8.35
CA VAL A 60 4.46 -9.49 7.20
C VAL A 60 5.14 -10.76 6.68
N ASN A 61 4.93 -11.92 7.32
CA ASN A 61 5.38 -13.22 6.79
C ASN A 61 4.62 -13.67 5.52
N VAL A 62 3.70 -12.86 4.98
CA VAL A 62 3.10 -13.09 3.66
C VAL A 62 4.14 -12.78 2.58
N GLU A 63 4.41 -13.75 1.71
CA GLU A 63 5.35 -13.55 0.60
C GLU A 63 4.90 -12.40 -0.32
N TYR A 64 5.87 -11.62 -0.82
CA TYR A 64 5.64 -10.46 -1.69
C TYR A 64 4.73 -10.74 -2.91
N PRO A 65 4.81 -11.90 -3.61
CA PRO A 65 3.96 -12.15 -4.78
C PRO A 65 2.48 -12.20 -4.39
N ASN A 66 2.16 -12.75 -3.22
CA ASN A 66 0.79 -12.92 -2.77
C ASN A 66 0.10 -11.57 -2.51
N ILE A 67 0.85 -10.57 -2.03
CA ILE A 67 0.32 -9.21 -1.82
C ILE A 67 0.07 -8.50 -3.15
N VAL A 68 0.98 -8.67 -4.12
CA VAL A 68 0.82 -8.09 -5.46
C VAL A 68 -0.38 -8.71 -6.16
N ASP A 69 -0.51 -10.04 -6.12
CA ASP A 69 -1.63 -10.78 -6.71
C ASP A 69 -2.96 -10.42 -6.02
N PHE A 70 -2.96 -10.29 -4.69
CA PHE A 70 -4.12 -9.82 -3.93
C PHE A 70 -4.57 -8.42 -4.38
N ILE A 71 -3.66 -7.46 -4.44
CA ILE A 71 -3.97 -6.08 -4.88
C ILE A 71 -4.50 -6.07 -6.33
N ASN A 72 -3.89 -6.88 -7.21
CA ASN A 72 -4.33 -6.98 -8.61
C ASN A 72 -5.69 -7.68 -8.76
N ALA A 73 -6.03 -8.60 -7.86
CA ALA A 73 -7.32 -9.30 -7.86
C ALA A 73 -8.47 -8.41 -7.36
N ILE A 74 -8.19 -7.36 -6.58
CA ILE A 74 -9.19 -6.38 -6.20
C ILE A 74 -9.54 -5.56 -7.44
N SER A 75 -10.67 -5.93 -8.04
CA SER A 75 -11.18 -5.27 -9.23
C SER A 75 -11.59 -3.84 -8.89
N ALA A 76 -11.10 -2.91 -9.70
CA ALA A 76 -11.66 -1.57 -9.77
C ALA A 76 -13.17 -1.62 -10.09
N PRO A 77 -13.99 -0.69 -9.55
CA PRO A 77 -15.36 -0.50 -10.03
C PRO A 77 -15.39 -0.21 -11.54
N GLU A 78 -16.50 -0.51 -12.22
CA GLU A 78 -16.68 -0.38 -13.69
C GLU A 78 -16.61 1.06 -14.23
N GLU A 79 -16.21 2.03 -13.41
CA GLU A 79 -16.13 3.45 -13.75
C GLU A 79 -14.74 3.86 -14.23
N LYS A 80 -14.66 5.00 -14.94
CA LYS A 80 -13.39 5.58 -15.38
C LYS A 80 -12.59 6.11 -14.19
N ILE A 81 -11.49 5.44 -13.90
CA ILE A 81 -10.54 5.82 -12.85
C ILE A 81 -9.49 6.76 -13.42
N LEU A 82 -9.32 7.91 -12.77
CA LEU A 82 -8.24 8.86 -13.04
C LEU A 82 -6.94 8.40 -12.40
N SER A 83 -7.01 7.99 -11.14
CA SER A 83 -5.83 7.57 -10.38
C SER A 83 -6.22 6.57 -9.30
N SER A 84 -5.28 5.73 -8.88
CA SER A 84 -5.44 4.92 -7.67
C SER A 84 -4.28 5.11 -6.70
N THR A 85 -4.57 4.90 -5.42
CA THR A 85 -3.57 4.90 -4.35
C THR A 85 -3.66 3.60 -3.57
N ILE A 86 -2.50 3.12 -3.13
CA ILE A 86 -2.36 1.98 -2.22
C ILE A 86 -1.51 2.47 -1.06
N GLU A 87 -2.07 2.49 0.13
CA GLU A 87 -1.36 2.78 1.36
C GLU A 87 -0.97 1.45 2.01
N VAL A 88 0.31 1.28 2.34
CA VAL A 88 0.82 0.18 3.16
C VAL A 88 1.25 0.79 4.49
N VAL A 89 0.47 0.53 5.53
CA VAL A 89 0.70 1.08 6.87
C VAL A 89 1.24 -0.02 7.76
N CYS A 90 2.38 0.25 8.39
CA CYS A 90 3.12 -0.70 9.22
C CYS A 90 2.90 -0.37 10.69
N PHE A 91 2.69 -1.40 11.51
CA PHE A 91 2.37 -1.28 12.92
C PHE A 91 3.28 -2.15 13.79
N ASP A 92 3.49 -1.73 15.04
CA ASP A 92 4.09 -2.58 16.06
C ASP A 92 3.14 -3.73 16.43
N SER A 93 3.69 -4.96 16.54
CA SER A 93 2.86 -6.18 16.54
C SER A 93 2.31 -6.58 17.91
N GLU A 94 2.58 -5.83 18.97
CA GLU A 94 2.41 -6.32 20.34
C GLU A 94 1.33 -5.63 21.18
N ARG A 95 0.61 -4.62 20.65
CA ARG A 95 -0.23 -3.76 21.50
C ARG A 95 -1.73 -3.83 21.19
N LYS A 96 -2.54 -3.67 22.25
CA LYS A 96 -3.99 -3.39 22.17
C LYS A 96 -4.32 -2.10 21.40
N HIS A 97 -3.33 -1.21 21.28
CA HIS A 97 -3.36 0.01 20.47
C HIS A 97 -2.05 0.09 19.68
N PRO A 98 -2.00 -0.49 18.48
CA PRO A 98 -0.79 -0.52 17.69
C PRO A 98 -0.43 0.89 17.21
N GLN A 99 0.86 1.22 17.29
CA GLN A 99 1.41 2.47 16.80
C GLN A 99 1.87 2.31 15.36
N GLU A 100 1.55 3.29 14.52
CA GLU A 100 2.07 3.38 13.17
C GLU A 100 3.59 3.60 13.23
N LEU A 101 4.34 2.69 12.61
CA LEU A 101 5.80 2.74 12.51
C LEU A 101 6.26 3.40 11.20
N ALA A 102 5.51 3.16 10.14
CA ALA A 102 5.77 3.72 8.82
C ALA A 102 4.52 3.64 7.96
N ARG A 103 4.39 4.58 7.03
CA ARG A 103 3.37 4.53 5.97
C ARG A 103 4.00 4.76 4.62
N PHE A 104 3.66 3.88 3.70
CA PHE A 104 4.08 3.94 2.31
C PHE A 104 2.86 4.19 1.44
N VAL A 105 2.96 5.14 0.51
CA VAL A 105 1.87 5.47 -0.41
C VAL A 105 2.35 5.21 -1.84
N ILE A 106 1.74 4.23 -2.49
CA ILE A 106 1.93 3.94 -3.90
C ILE A 106 0.81 4.64 -4.67
N SER A 107 1.16 5.61 -5.50
CA SER A 107 0.22 6.33 -6.37
C SER A 107 0.38 5.89 -7.82
N LYS A 108 -0.73 5.56 -8.47
CA LYS A 108 -0.86 5.35 -9.92
C LYS A 108 -1.60 6.54 -10.51
N PRO A 109 -0.89 7.48 -11.18
CA PRO A 109 -1.50 8.72 -11.66
C PRO A 109 -2.44 8.54 -12.84
N ILE A 110 -2.35 7.41 -13.55
CA ILE A 110 -3.24 7.03 -14.66
C ILE A 110 -3.52 5.53 -14.50
N TYR A 111 -4.79 5.16 -14.46
CA TYR A 111 -5.22 3.76 -14.43
C TYR A 111 -4.70 3.02 -15.69
N GLU A 112 -4.28 1.76 -15.54
CA GLU A 112 -3.57 0.96 -16.55
C GLU A 112 -2.08 1.29 -16.81
N SER A 113 -1.53 2.37 -16.23
CA SER A 113 -0.08 2.57 -16.26
C SER A 113 0.64 1.53 -15.39
N SER A 114 1.73 0.98 -15.89
CA SER A 114 2.62 0.12 -15.07
C SER A 114 3.41 0.95 -14.05
N ALA A 115 3.81 2.17 -14.41
CA ALA A 115 4.65 3.02 -13.57
C ALA A 115 3.87 3.56 -12.37
N VAL A 116 4.55 3.57 -11.22
CA VAL A 116 3.99 4.01 -9.93
C VAL A 116 4.92 5.00 -9.25
N LEU A 117 4.37 5.81 -8.36
CA LEU A 117 5.11 6.70 -7.47
C LEU A 117 5.01 6.15 -6.05
N LEU A 118 6.15 5.95 -5.39
CA LEU A 118 6.24 5.51 -4.01
C LEU A 118 6.70 6.67 -3.13
N ALA A 119 5.87 7.06 -2.18
CA ALA A 119 6.22 8.00 -1.11
C ALA A 119 6.24 7.28 0.24
N ARG A 120 7.01 7.81 1.19
CA ARG A 120 7.09 7.30 2.56
C ARG A 120 6.94 8.45 3.55
N SER A 121 6.14 8.22 4.58
CA SER A 121 6.03 9.07 5.77
C SER A 121 6.45 8.29 7.03
N HIS A 122 7.04 9.02 7.98
CA HIS A 122 7.36 8.57 9.33
C HIS A 122 6.41 9.21 10.33
#